data_AF-A0A5P1EG55-F1
#
_entry.id   AF-A0A5P1EG55-F1
#
_cell.length_a   1.000
_cell.length_b   1.000
_cell.length_c   1.000
_cell.angle_alpha   90.00
_cell.angle_beta   90.00
_cell.angle_gamma   90.00
#
_symmetry.space_group_name_H-M   'P 1'
#
loop_
_entity.id
_entity.type
_entity.pdbx_description
1 polymer ?
#
loop_
_entity_poly.entity_id
_entity_poly.type
_entity_poly.pdbx_seq_one_letter_code
_entity_poly.pdbx_strand_id
1 'polypeptide(L)'
;MRIRMKVALAVGVVILCIGAGTLALYHIEHLDWMDSVYLSVMSVTTVGYGDRAFKTLEGRVFASFWLLVSTLAVARAFLYLAEARIDKRHRKIAKWVLQRDLTVEDLFAADINQSGFISKSEFVIYKLKEMGKIGEKDILQICNQFNKLDICNTGKITLQDLWHSSSR
;
A
#
# COMPACT_ATOMS: atom_id res chain seq x y z
N MET A 1 0.16 -13.05 7.00
CA MET A 1 1.51 -13.54 7.39
C MET A 1 2.64 -12.79 6.68
N ARG A 2 2.60 -12.66 5.35
CA ARG A 2 3.67 -12.01 4.54
C ARG A 2 4.02 -10.57 4.95
N ILE A 3 3.04 -9.69 5.17
CA ILE A 3 3.30 -8.28 5.55
C ILE A 3 3.97 -8.15 6.92
N ARG A 4 3.52 -8.90 7.93
CA ARG A 4 4.14 -8.86 9.27
C ARG A 4 5.61 -9.27 9.23
N MET A 5 5.93 -10.28 8.41
CA MET A 5 7.29 -10.74 8.19
C MET A 5 8.15 -9.70 7.46
N LYS A 6 7.62 -9.04 6.43
CA LYS A 6 8.31 -7.93 5.74
C LYS A 6 8.65 -6.79 6.70
N VAL A 7 7.70 -6.38 7.54
CA VAL A 7 7.92 -5.33 8.55
C VAL A 7 8.96 -5.76 9.58
N ALA A 8 8.84 -6.99 10.12
CA ALA A 8 9.81 -7.51 11.09
C ALA A 8 11.23 -7.58 10.52
N LEU A 9 11.37 -8.07 9.28
CA LEU A 9 12.64 -8.11 8.58
C LEU A 9 13.20 -6.71 8.36
N ALA A 10 12.37 -5.74 7.95
CA ALA A 10 12.82 -4.38 7.72
C ALA A 10 13.29 -3.69 9.01
N VAL A 11 12.57 -3.87 10.12
CA VAL A 11 13.00 -3.40 11.45
C VAL A 11 14.32 -4.08 11.85
N GLY A 12 14.45 -5.39 11.63
CA GLY A 12 15.68 -6.13 11.88
C GLY A 12 16.89 -5.60 11.10
N VAL A 13 16.70 -5.27 9.81
CA VAL A 13 17.75 -4.68 8.97
C VAL A 13 18.18 -3.32 9.49
N VAL A 14 17.25 -2.46 9.91
CA VAL A 14 17.59 -1.14 10.49
C VAL A 14 18.39 -1.28 11.78
N ILE A 15 17.98 -2.21 12.66
CA ILE A 15 18.72 -2.51 13.90
C ILE A 15 20.14 -3.01 13.57
N LEU A 16 20.28 -3.87 12.55
CA LEU A 16 21.58 -4.36 12.11
C LEU A 16 22.47 -3.25 11.54
N CYS A 17 21.91 -2.32 10.76
CA CYS A 17 22.64 -1.15 10.27
C CYS A 17 23.16 -0.27 11.43
N ILE A 18 22.35 -0.07 12.47
CA ILE A 18 22.75 0.67 13.68
C ILE A 18 23.82 -0.08 14.45
N GLY A 19 23.68 -1.41 14.60
CA GLY A 19 24.70 -2.23 15.26
C GLY A 19 26.04 -2.18 14.53
N ALA A 20 26.04 -2.30 13.20
CA ALA A 20 27.24 -2.22 12.39
C ALA A 20 27.92 -0.83 12.48
N GLY A 21 27.13 0.25 12.44
CA GLY A 21 27.65 1.60 12.62
C GLY A 21 28.24 1.84 14.00
N THR A 22 27.57 1.35 15.05
CA THR A 22 28.04 1.44 16.43
C THR A 22 29.38 0.73 16.60
N LEU A 23 29.52 -0.50 16.10
CA LEU A 23 30.77 -1.27 16.17
C LEU A 23 31.90 -0.57 15.39
N ALA A 24 31.62 -0.06 14.19
CA ALA A 24 32.60 0.67 13.40
C ALA A 24 33.05 1.97 14.09
N LEU A 25 32.13 2.73 14.67
CA LEU A 25 32.44 3.96 15.43
C LEU A 25 33.27 3.66 16.68
N TYR A 26 32.96 2.60 17.41
CA TYR A 26 33.73 2.18 18.57
C TYR A 26 35.16 1.77 18.21
N HIS A 27 35.33 1.01 17.12
CA HIS A 27 36.64 0.51 16.72
C HIS A 27 37.51 1.51 15.94
N ILE A 28 36.92 2.31 15.05
CA ILE A 28 37.65 3.21 14.13
C ILE A 28 37.82 4.60 14.74
N GLU A 29 36.77 5.15 15.35
CA GLU A 29 36.78 6.50 15.91
C GLU A 29 37.08 6.51 17.43
N HIS A 30 37.22 5.32 18.04
CA HIS A 30 37.48 5.14 19.48
C HIS A 30 36.50 5.92 20.38
N LEU A 31 35.26 6.07 19.91
CA LEU A 31 34.18 6.69 20.68
C LEU A 31 33.75 5.78 21.82
N ASP A 32 33.24 6.38 22.91
CA ASP A 32 32.59 5.60 23.95
C ASP A 32 31.38 4.82 23.40
N TRP A 33 30.97 3.76 24.09
CA TRP A 33 29.87 2.92 23.64
C TRP A 33 28.56 3.70 23.46
N MET A 34 28.23 4.57 24.42
CA MET A 34 27.01 5.38 24.37
C MET A 34 27.05 6.36 23.20
N ASP A 35 28.21 6.95 22.97
CA ASP A 35 28.44 7.93 21.93
C ASP A 35 28.41 7.32 20.54
N SER A 36 28.92 6.10 20.42
CA SER A 36 28.89 5.29 19.20
C SER A 36 27.47 4.90 18.82
N VAL A 37 26.67 4.44 19.80
CA VAL A 37 25.25 4.13 19.58
C VAL A 37 24.49 5.39 19.18
N TYR A 38 24.69 6.48 19.91
CA TYR A 38 24.02 7.75 19.65
C TYR A 38 24.31 8.25 18.23
N LEU A 39 25.58 8.38 17.85
CA LEU A 39 25.95 8.84 16.51
C LEU A 39 25.47 7.87 15.42
N SER A 40 25.48 6.56 15.69
CA SER A 40 24.97 5.58 14.75
C SER A 40 23.46 5.72 14.53
N VAL A 41 22.67 5.85 15.60
CA VAL A 41 21.21 6.04 15.50
C VAL A 41 20.90 7.33 14.78
N MET A 42 21.55 8.43 15.17
CA MET A 42 21.33 9.76 14.60
C MET A 42 21.63 9.81 13.10
N SER A 43 22.65 9.07 12.67
CA SER A 43 23.04 9.02 11.25
C SER A 43 22.13 8.11 10.43
N VAL A 44 21.81 6.90 10.91
CA VAL A 44 20.91 5.95 10.21
C VAL A 44 19.49 6.50 10.11
N THR A 45 19.00 7.16 11.15
CA THR A 45 17.66 7.78 11.15
C THR A 45 17.60 9.10 10.40
N THR A 46 18.73 9.58 9.85
CA THR A 46 18.86 10.84 9.10
C THR A 46 18.48 12.09 9.90
N VAL A 47 18.46 12.03 11.24
CA VAL A 47 18.21 13.20 12.09
C VAL A 47 19.43 14.11 12.12
N GLY A 48 20.63 13.53 12.29
CA GLY A 48 21.93 14.20 12.09
C GLY A 48 22.09 15.58 12.74
N TYR A 49 22.01 15.68 14.07
CA TYR A 49 22.18 16.98 14.77
C TYR A 49 23.54 17.66 14.52
N GLY A 50 24.58 16.89 14.16
CA GLY A 50 25.90 17.41 13.81
C GLY A 50 26.76 17.81 15.02
N ASP A 51 26.32 17.48 16.23
CA ASP A 51 27.06 17.62 17.49
C ASP A 51 28.26 16.67 17.57
N ARG A 52 28.16 15.51 16.93
CA ARG A 52 29.24 14.54 16.75
C ARG A 52 29.36 14.15 15.28
N ALA A 53 30.60 13.88 14.84
CA ALA A 53 30.89 13.55 13.46
C ALA A 53 32.12 12.65 13.34
N PHE A 54 32.24 11.97 12.20
CA PHE A 54 33.41 11.18 11.81
C PHE A 54 34.64 12.08 11.64
N LYS A 55 35.66 11.90 12.48
CA LYS A 55 36.86 12.74 12.49
C LYS A 55 37.99 12.09 11.69
N THR A 56 38.08 10.76 11.71
CA THR A 56 39.13 10.01 11.03
C THR A 56 38.86 9.90 9.53
N LEU A 57 39.92 9.77 8.73
CA LEU A 57 39.79 9.55 7.28
C LEU A 57 39.07 8.22 7.00
N GLU A 58 39.46 7.16 7.71
CA GLU A 58 38.86 5.82 7.59
C GLU A 58 37.37 5.83 7.96
N GLY A 59 37.01 6.49 9.06
CA GLY A 59 35.62 6.65 9.50
C GLY A 59 34.77 7.41 8.48
N ARG A 60 35.31 8.42 7.81
CA ARG A 60 34.61 9.16 6.74
C ARG A 60 34.38 8.32 5.48
N VAL A 61 35.37 7.52 5.09
CA VAL A 61 35.22 6.60 3.95
C VAL A 61 34.17 5.55 4.28
N PHE A 62 34.24 4.94 5.47
CA PHE A 62 33.21 4.03 5.96
C PHE A 62 31.82 4.66 5.95
N ALA A 63 31.68 5.84 6.56
CA ALA A 63 30.42 6.58 6.64
C ALA A 63 29.81 6.83 5.26
N SER A 64 30.64 7.16 4.26
CA SER A 64 30.16 7.44 2.90
C SER A 64 29.40 6.26 2.31
N PHE A 65 29.93 5.04 2.43
CA PHE A 65 29.25 3.84 1.92
C PHE A 65 28.13 3.37 2.87
N TRP A 66 28.41 3.37 4.17
CA TRP A 66 27.50 2.86 5.18
C TRP A 66 26.21 3.69 5.29
N LEU A 67 26.30 5.02 5.19
CA LEU A 67 25.13 5.90 5.24
C LEU A 67 24.26 5.75 4.00
N LEU A 68 24.84 5.57 2.82
CA LEU A 68 24.08 5.29 1.60
C LEU A 68 23.24 4.01 1.75
N VAL A 69 23.87 2.92 2.19
CA VAL A 69 23.18 1.63 2.41
C VAL A 69 22.12 1.74 3.51
N SER A 70 22.48 2.38 4.63
CA SER A 70 21.59 2.50 5.79
C SER A 70 20.36 3.36 5.50
N THR A 71 20.53 4.46 4.75
CA THR A 71 19.43 5.35 4.35
C THR A 71 18.45 4.61 3.44
N LEU A 72 18.94 3.82 2.48
CA LEU A 72 18.08 2.99 1.63
C LEU A 72 17.33 1.93 2.43
N ALA A 73 17.99 1.30 3.41
CA ALA A 73 17.36 0.33 4.30
C ALA A 73 16.22 0.96 5.13
N VAL A 74 16.46 2.14 5.72
CA VAL A 74 15.45 2.88 6.49
C VAL A 74 14.28 3.32 5.61
N ALA A 75 14.56 3.84 4.40
CA ALA A 75 13.51 4.22 3.45
C ALA A 75 12.61 3.03 3.10
N ARG A 76 13.20 1.85 2.84
CA ARG A 76 12.45 0.62 2.59
C ARG A 76 11.64 0.17 3.80
N ALA A 77 12.19 0.28 5.01
CA ALA A 77 11.48 -0.04 6.23
C ALA A 77 10.25 0.84 6.42
N PHE A 78 10.36 2.14 6.13
CA PHE A 78 9.24 3.06 6.20
C PHE A 78 8.14 2.72 5.19
N LEU A 79 8.50 2.38 3.95
CA LEU A 79 7.54 1.93 2.94
C LEU A 79 6.77 0.68 3.38
N TYR A 80 7.46 -0.34 3.91
CA TYR A 80 6.78 -1.55 4.39
C TYR A 80 5.89 -1.29 5.60
N LEU A 81 6.26 -0.36 6.49
CA LEU A 81 5.41 0.07 7.58
C LEU A 81 4.16 0.80 7.07
N ALA A 82 4.31 1.68 6.09
CA ALA A 82 3.20 2.39 5.45
C ALA A 82 2.24 1.41 4.76
N GLU A 83 2.76 0.47 3.95
CA GLU A 83 1.99 -0.61 3.34
C GLU A 83 1.20 -1.39 4.41
N ALA A 84 1.84 -1.78 5.51
CA ALA A 84 1.18 -2.52 6.58
C ALA A 84 0.05 -1.74 7.25
N ARG A 85 0.20 -0.42 7.41
CA ARG A 85 -0.83 0.47 7.97
C ARG A 85 -2.00 0.62 7.01
N ILE A 86 -1.72 0.86 5.73
CA ILE A 86 -2.69 0.97 4.65
C ILE A 86 -3.51 -0.32 4.54
N ASP A 87 -2.86 -1.47 4.49
CA ASP A 87 -3.50 -2.79 4.47
C ASP A 87 -4.44 -3.04 5.64
N LYS A 88 -4.02 -2.67 6.85
CA LYS A 88 -4.83 -2.82 8.05
C LYS A 88 -6.07 -1.91 7.98
N ARG A 89 -5.94 -0.72 7.41
CA ARG A 89 -7.05 0.22 7.20
C ARG A 89 -8.02 -0.29 6.13
N HIS A 90 -7.52 -0.74 4.97
CA HIS A 90 -8.37 -1.31 3.92
C HIS A 90 -9.19 -2.51 4.42
N ARG A 91 -8.58 -3.42 5.19
CA ARG A 91 -9.32 -4.56 5.76
C ARG A 91 -10.42 -4.13 6.74
N LYS A 92 -10.18 -3.08 7.53
CA LYS A 92 -11.20 -2.54 8.46
C LYS A 92 -12.36 -1.90 7.69
N ILE A 93 -12.06 -1.09 6.67
CA ILE A 93 -13.08 -0.45 5.83
C ILE A 93 -13.90 -1.53 5.12
N ALA A 94 -13.26 -2.51 4.48
CA ALA A 94 -13.95 -3.61 3.81
C ALA A 94 -14.88 -4.38 4.76
N LYS A 95 -14.41 -4.69 5.98
CA LYS A 95 -15.24 -5.38 6.97
C LYS A 95 -16.42 -4.50 7.42
N TRP A 96 -16.20 -3.21 7.65
CA TRP A 96 -17.25 -2.27 8.02
C TRP A 96 -18.31 -2.14 6.92
N VAL A 97 -17.90 -1.98 5.65
CA VAL A 97 -18.82 -1.90 4.50
C VAL A 97 -19.66 -3.16 4.36
N LEU A 98 -19.08 -4.35 4.59
CA LEU A 98 -19.81 -5.62 4.50
C LEU A 98 -20.78 -5.86 5.65
N GLN A 99 -20.52 -5.29 6.84
CA GLN A 99 -21.36 -5.48 8.03
C GLN A 99 -22.41 -4.38 8.21
N ARG A 100 -22.33 -3.28 7.47
CA ARG A 100 -23.30 -2.18 7.54
C ARG A 100 -24.62 -2.56 6.85
N ASP A 101 -25.71 -2.26 7.54
CA ASP A 101 -27.07 -2.33 7.00
C ASP A 101 -27.26 -1.37 5.81
N LEU A 102 -28.20 -1.72 4.93
CA LEU A 102 -28.59 -0.89 3.78
C LEU A 102 -29.62 0.16 4.19
N THR A 103 -29.44 1.39 3.72
CA THR A 103 -30.42 2.46 3.82
C THR A 103 -31.22 2.62 2.53
N VAL A 104 -32.26 3.45 2.56
CA VAL A 104 -33.06 3.79 1.38
C VAL A 104 -32.24 4.56 0.34
N GLU A 105 -31.34 5.45 0.78
CA GLU A 105 -30.43 6.19 -0.11
C GLU A 105 -29.46 5.23 -0.81
N ASP A 106 -28.98 4.21 -0.10
CA ASP A 106 -28.12 3.17 -0.69
C ASP A 106 -28.84 2.38 -1.76
N LEU A 107 -30.15 2.17 -1.60
CA LEU A 107 -30.98 1.48 -2.58
C LEU A 107 -31.09 2.28 -3.88
N PHE A 108 -31.33 3.58 -3.79
CA PHE A 108 -31.31 4.46 -4.95
C PHE A 108 -29.92 4.54 -5.62
N ALA A 109 -28.85 4.50 -4.83
CA ALA A 109 -27.48 4.53 -5.36
C ALA A 109 -27.02 3.20 -6.00
N ALA A 110 -27.64 2.08 -5.61
CA ALA A 110 -27.29 0.74 -6.09
C ALA A 110 -28.15 0.28 -7.28
N ASP A 111 -29.36 0.82 -7.45
CA ASP A 111 -30.29 0.46 -8.52
C ASP A 111 -29.87 1.07 -9.87
N ILE A 112 -28.92 0.41 -10.54
CA ILE A 112 -28.37 0.83 -11.83
C ILE A 112 -29.44 0.78 -12.93
N ASN A 113 -30.36 -0.18 -12.85
CA ASN A 113 -31.35 -0.44 -13.89
C ASN A 113 -32.70 0.26 -13.63
N GLN A 114 -32.82 1.06 -12.57
CA GLN A 114 -34.06 1.75 -12.17
C GLN A 114 -35.25 0.79 -12.02
N SER A 115 -34.97 -0.43 -11.55
CA SER A 115 -35.96 -1.50 -11.43
C SER A 115 -36.82 -1.39 -10.17
N GLY A 116 -36.43 -0.53 -9.21
CA GLY A 116 -37.10 -0.37 -7.92
C GLY A 116 -36.72 -1.43 -6.89
N PHE A 117 -35.82 -2.36 -7.22
CA PHE A 117 -35.23 -3.33 -6.30
C PHE A 117 -33.75 -3.53 -6.61
N ILE A 118 -32.99 -4.10 -5.67
CA ILE A 118 -31.56 -4.37 -5.87
C ILE A 118 -31.39 -5.87 -6.15
N SER A 119 -30.92 -6.21 -7.34
CA SER A 119 -30.50 -7.57 -7.66
C SER A 119 -29.22 -7.95 -6.91
N LYS A 120 -28.95 -9.26 -6.76
CA LYS A 120 -27.71 -9.73 -6.13
C LYS A 120 -26.46 -9.18 -6.83
N SER A 121 -26.49 -9.02 -8.15
CA SER A 121 -25.42 -8.42 -8.95
C SER A 121 -25.19 -6.95 -8.62
N GLU A 122 -26.25 -6.16 -8.56
CA GLU A 122 -26.18 -4.73 -8.20
C GLU A 122 -25.69 -4.54 -6.77
N PHE A 123 -26.14 -5.38 -5.84
CA PHE A 123 -25.64 -5.37 -4.46
C PHE A 123 -24.13 -5.65 -4.39
N VAL A 124 -23.63 -6.62 -5.17
CA VAL A 124 -22.20 -6.92 -5.24
C VAL A 124 -21.42 -5.74 -5.83
N ILE A 125 -21.89 -5.15 -6.94
CA ILE A 125 -21.26 -3.98 -7.58
C ILE A 125 -21.23 -2.80 -6.59
N TYR A 126 -22.35 -2.51 -5.94
CA TYR A 126 -22.46 -1.46 -4.94
C TYR A 126 -21.48 -1.67 -3.77
N LYS A 127 -21.41 -2.88 -3.19
CA LYS A 127 -20.46 -3.17 -2.10
C LYS A 127 -19.01 -3.08 -2.57
N LEU A 128 -18.70 -3.46 -3.81
CA LEU A 128 -17.36 -3.30 -4.39
C LEU A 128 -16.99 -1.83 -4.58
N LYS A 129 -17.95 -0.99 -5.00
CA LYS A 129 -17.80 0.46 -5.15
C LYS A 129 -17.57 1.13 -3.79
N GLU A 130 -18.40 0.84 -2.79
CA GLU A 130 -18.24 1.34 -1.41
C GLU A 130 -16.92 0.91 -0.77
N MET A 131 -16.43 -0.28 -1.09
CA MET A 131 -15.11 -0.75 -0.68
C MET A 131 -13.95 -0.06 -1.40
N GLY A 132 -14.22 0.80 -2.38
CA GLY A 132 -13.23 1.49 -3.20
C GLY A 132 -12.46 0.55 -4.14
N LYS A 133 -13.01 -0.62 -4.47
CA LYS A 133 -12.36 -1.59 -5.39
C LYS A 133 -12.64 -1.29 -6.86
N ILE A 134 -13.79 -0.67 -7.14
CA ILE A 134 -14.20 -0.23 -8.46
C ILE A 134 -14.67 1.22 -8.36
N GLY A 135 -14.32 2.03 -9.36
CA GLY A 135 -14.81 3.40 -9.47
C GLY A 135 -16.08 3.49 -10.31
N GLU A 136 -16.79 4.61 -10.19
CA GLU A 136 -17.98 4.89 -11.02
C GLU A 136 -17.65 4.86 -12.52
N LYS A 137 -16.47 5.39 -12.89
CA LYS A 137 -16.00 5.40 -14.27
C LYS A 137 -15.84 3.98 -14.83
N ASP A 138 -15.34 3.05 -14.01
CA ASP A 138 -15.15 1.66 -14.41
C ASP A 138 -16.50 0.98 -14.67
N ILE A 139 -17.47 1.22 -13.77
CA ILE A 139 -18.84 0.71 -13.91
C ILE A 139 -19.46 1.25 -15.20
N LEU A 140 -19.39 2.56 -15.44
CA LEU A 140 -19.93 3.18 -16.65
C LEU A 140 -19.29 2.64 -17.93
N GLN A 141 -17.97 2.43 -17.94
CA GLN A 141 -17.28 1.85 -19.09
C GLN A 141 -17.75 0.41 -19.38
N ILE A 142 -17.90 -0.42 -18.34
CA ILE A 142 -18.40 -1.79 -18.47
C ILE A 142 -19.86 -1.80 -18.95
N CYS A 143 -20.71 -0.95 -18.39
CA CYS A 143 -22.10 -0.78 -18.83
C CYS A 143 -22.18 -0.32 -20.30
N ASN A 144 -21.34 0.64 -20.70
CA ASN A 144 -21.28 1.08 -22.10
C ASN A 144 -20.84 -0.04 -23.05
N GLN A 145 -19.90 -0.89 -22.63
CA GLN A 145 -19.51 -2.07 -23.40
C GLN A 145 -20.65 -3.08 -23.48
N PHE A 146 -21.36 -3.32 -22.38
CA PHE A 146 -22.54 -4.18 -22.34
C PHE A 146 -23.62 -3.69 -23.31
N ASN A 147 -23.95 -2.40 -23.28
CA ASN A 147 -24.98 -1.80 -24.14
C ASN A 147 -24.62 -1.86 -25.64
N LYS A 148 -23.33 -1.91 -25.99
CA LYS A 148 -22.90 -2.14 -27.37
C LYS A 148 -23.15 -3.57 -27.84
N LEU A 149 -23.11 -4.53 -26.92
CA LEU A 149 -23.34 -5.94 -27.21
C LEU A 149 -24.83 -6.29 -27.15
N ASP A 150 -25.60 -5.68 -26.25
CA ASP A 150 -27.04 -5.89 -26.13
C ASP A 150 -27.82 -5.07 -27.18
N ILE A 151 -27.73 -5.50 -28.44
CA ILE A 151 -28.36 -4.83 -29.60
C ILE A 151 -29.88 -4.77 -29.42
N CYS A 152 -30.46 -5.80 -28.81
CA CYS A 152 -31.89 -5.89 -28.58
C CYS A 152 -32.36 -5.17 -27.30
N ASN A 153 -31.45 -4.53 -26.54
CA ASN A 153 -31.72 -3.82 -25.29
C ASN A 153 -32.56 -4.64 -24.30
N THR A 154 -32.26 -5.93 -24.21
CA THR A 154 -33.01 -6.90 -23.39
C THR A 154 -32.51 -6.95 -21.95
N GLY A 155 -31.41 -6.25 -21.65
CA GLY A 155 -30.66 -6.37 -20.40
C GLY A 155 -29.90 -7.69 -20.29
N LYS A 156 -29.76 -8.44 -21.39
CA LYS A 156 -29.11 -9.75 -21.45
C LYS A 156 -28.33 -9.88 -22.76
N ILE A 157 -27.13 -10.45 -22.68
CA ILE A 157 -26.39 -10.81 -23.89
C ILE A 157 -26.77 -12.24 -24.28
N THR A 158 -27.39 -12.38 -25.44
CA THR A 158 -27.78 -13.68 -26.00
C THR A 158 -26.76 -14.20 -27.00
N LEU A 159 -26.87 -15.47 -27.38
CA LEU A 159 -26.02 -16.05 -28.44
C LEU A 159 -26.19 -15.33 -29.78
N GLN A 160 -27.40 -14.82 -30.06
CA GLN A 160 -27.69 -14.09 -31.30
C GLN A 160 -26.94 -12.76 -31.33
N ASP A 161 -26.86 -12.05 -30.20
CA ASP A 161 -26.11 -10.81 -30.07
C ASP A 161 -24.61 -11.01 -30.35
N LEU A 162 -24.05 -12.10 -29.82
CA LEU A 162 -22.64 -12.44 -30.01
C LEU A 162 -22.33 -12.85 -31.45
N TRP A 163 -23.25 -13.58 -32.10
CA TRP A 163 -23.10 -13.95 -33.51
C TRP A 163 -23.05 -12.71 -34.40
N HIS A 164 -23.98 -11.77 -34.19
CA HIS A 164 -24.00 -10.50 -34.92
C HIS A 164 -22.74 -9.66 -34.70
N SER A 165 -22.19 -9.65 -33.49
CA SER A 165 -20.93 -8.96 -33.17
C SER A 165 -19.70 -9.61 -33.82
N SER A 166 -19.68 -10.94 -34.02
CA SER A 166 -18.52 -11.65 -34.62
C SER A 166 -18.49 -11.57 -36.15
N SER A 167 -19.60 -11.22 -36.78
CA SER A 167 -19.73 -11.09 -38.24
C SER A 167 -19.42 -9.69 -38.79
N ARG A 168 -18.93 -8.77 -37.94
CA ARG A 168 -18.39 -7.44 -38.31
C ARG A 168 -16.90 -7.39 -38.05
#